data_AF-A0A6H1WUZ7-F1
#
_entry.id   AF-A0A6H1WUZ7-F1
#
_cell.length_a   1.000
_cell.length_b   1.000
_cell.length_c   1.000
_cell.angle_alpha   90.00
_cell.angle_beta   90.00
_cell.angle_gamma   90.00
#
_symmetry.space_group_name_H-M   'P 1'
#
loop_
_entity.id
_entity.type
_entity.pdbx_description
1 polymer ?
#
loop_
_entity_poly.entity_id
_entity_poly.type
_entity_poly.pdbx_seq_one_letter_code
_entity_poly.pdbx_strand_id
1 'polypeptide(L)' 'MDKEELKKKIMEFMEKKSGAKSKIYLKDLQRAIPEASPREIKNAANELVREGKLEYFSTGSTVMFGIPGKGQPVEQKD' A
#
# COMPACT_ATOMS: atom_id res chain seq x y z
N MET A 1 12.03 -3.53 13.20
CA MET A 1 11.75 -4.81 12.51
C MET A 1 12.62 -4.89 11.28
N ASP A 2 12.84 -6.09 10.74
CA ASP A 2 13.60 -6.20 9.49
C ASP A 2 12.80 -5.65 8.29
N LYS A 3 13.49 -5.16 7.27
CA LYS A 3 12.87 -4.57 6.08
C LYS A 3 12.00 -5.56 5.30
N GLU A 4 12.45 -6.82 5.17
CA GLU A 4 11.70 -7.86 4.48
C GLU A 4 10.50 -8.31 5.31
N GLU A 5 10.61 -8.31 6.64
CA GLU A 5 9.49 -8.53 7.55
C GLU A 5 8.43 -7.41 7.40
N LEU A 6 8.87 -6.16 7.30
CA LEU A 6 7.97 -5.02 7.07
C LEU A 6 7.23 -5.12 5.75
N LYS A 7 7.92 -5.47 4.67
CA LYS A 7 7.29 -5.70 3.35
C LYS A 7 6.22 -6.78 3.42
N LYS A 8 6.50 -7.90 4.10
CA LYS A 8 5.53 -8.98 4.32
C LYS A 8 4.30 -8.48 5.08
N LYS A 9 4.49 -7.79 6.22
CA LYS A 9 3.38 -7.21 6.99
C LYS A 9 2.52 -6.25 6.14
N ILE A 10 3.14 -5.42 5.29
CA ILE A 10 2.43 -4.54 4.35
C ILE A 10 1.60 -5.37 3.36
N MET A 11 2.20 -6.37 2.71
CA MET A 11 1.50 -7.22 1.73
C MET A 11 0.33 -7.98 2.37
N GLU A 12 0.52 -8.58 3.54
CA GLU A 12 -0.56 -9.28 4.26
C GLU A 12 -1.72 -8.33 4.60
N PHE A 13 -1.42 -7.10 5.03
CA PHE A 13 -2.45 -6.11 5.30
C PHE A 13 -3.19 -5.70 4.02
N MET A 14 -2.46 -5.47 2.93
CA MET A 14 -3.00 -5.13 1.63
C MET A 14 -3.91 -6.24 1.10
N GLU A 15 -3.50 -7.51 1.21
CA GLU A 15 -4.29 -8.67 0.79
C GLU A 15 -5.56 -8.82 1.60
N LYS A 16 -5.47 -8.70 2.94
CA LYS A 16 -6.63 -8.72 3.84
C LYS A 16 -7.64 -7.61 3.50
N LYS A 17 -7.17 -6.44 3.06
CA LYS A 17 -8.06 -5.33 2.71
C LYS A 17 -8.51 -5.33 1.25
N SER A 18 -7.83 -6.05 0.36
CA SER A 18 -8.11 -6.05 -1.08
C SER A 18 -9.53 -6.50 -1.45
N GLY A 19 -10.18 -7.33 -0.61
CA GLY A 19 -11.58 -7.72 -0.79
C GLY A 19 -12.61 -6.61 -0.49
N ALA A 20 -12.23 -5.57 0.26
CA ALA A 20 -13.12 -4.49 0.66
C ALA A 20 -12.71 -3.12 0.08
N LYS A 21 -11.42 -2.92 -0.19
CA LYS A 21 -10.86 -1.67 -0.73
C LYS A 21 -9.80 -2.00 -1.77
N SER A 22 -9.93 -1.41 -2.95
CA SER A 22 -8.94 -1.49 -4.03
C SER A 22 -7.67 -0.67 -3.75
N LYS A 23 -7.80 0.40 -2.97
CA LYS A 23 -6.71 1.33 -2.61
C LYS A 23 -6.71 1.58 -1.10
N ILE A 24 -5.52 1.61 -0.52
CA ILE A 24 -5.29 1.76 0.92
C ILE A 24 -4.42 2.99 1.15
N TYR A 25 -4.83 3.85 2.08
CA TYR A 25 -4.06 5.04 2.43
C TYR A 25 -2.75 4.67 3.13
N LEU A 26 -1.68 5.41 2.86
CA LEU A 26 -0.41 5.28 3.61
C LEU A 26 -0.64 5.44 5.12
N LYS A 27 -1.54 6.34 5.54
CA LYS A 27 -1.91 6.52 6.94
C LYS A 27 -2.56 5.26 7.55
N ASP A 28 -3.27 4.47 6.77
CA ASP A 28 -3.86 3.22 7.25
C ASP A 28 -2.80 2.13 7.42
N LEU A 29 -1.78 2.08 6.54
CA LEU A 29 -0.61 1.22 6.73
C LEU A 29 0.18 1.60 7.99
N GLN A 30 0.36 2.90 8.24
CA GLN A 30 1.01 3.43 9.44
C GLN A 30 0.27 3.07 10.73
N ARG A 31 -1.06 3.10 10.70
CA ARG A 31 -1.89 2.67 11.84
C ARG A 31 -1.87 1.16 12.04
N ALA A 32 -1.79 0.38 10.97
CA ALA A 32 -1.78 -1.08 11.03
C ALA A 32 -0.45 -1.65 11.51
N ILE A 33 0.66 -0.91 11.31
CA ILE A 33 2.00 -1.33 11.67
C ILE A 33 2.65 -0.25 12.55
N PRO A 34 2.13 0.00 13.77
CA PRO A 34 2.64 1.08 14.64
C PRO A 34 4.07 0.82 15.15
N GLU A 35 4.58 -0.40 14.99
CA GLU A 35 5.94 -0.81 15.35
C GLU A 35 7.02 -0.28 14.37
N ALA A 36 6.64 0.07 13.14
CA ALA A 36 7.54 0.71 12.18
C ALA A 36 7.36 2.22 12.18
N SER A 37 8.46 2.94 11.94
CA SER A 37 8.36 4.37 11.71
C SER A 37 7.58 4.67 10.41
N PRO A 38 6.85 5.81 10.35
CA PRO A 38 6.16 6.25 9.13
C PRO A 38 7.04 6.28 7.89
N ARG A 39 8.34 6.56 8.06
CA ARG A 39 9.34 6.61 6.99
C ARG A 39 9.68 5.22 6.48
N GLU A 40 9.88 4.25 7.36
CA GLU A 40 10.15 2.86 6.97
C GLU A 40 8.98 2.26 6.20
N ILE A 41 7.74 2.50 6.66
CA ILE A 41 6.53 2.01 5.99
C ILE A 41 6.44 2.59 4.58
N LYS A 42 6.65 3.90 4.43
CA LYS A 42 6.63 4.56 3.12
C LYS A 42 7.72 4.01 2.19
N ASN A 43 8.93 3.81 2.70
CA ASN A 43 10.04 3.27 1.92
C ASN A 43 9.77 1.83 1.48
N ALA A 44 9.33 0.97 2.40
CA ALA A 44 8.99 -0.42 2.10
C ALA A 44 7.83 -0.53 1.09
N ALA A 45 6.77 0.27 1.25
CA ALA A 45 5.67 0.31 0.29
C ALA A 45 6.12 0.78 -1.10
N ASN A 46 6.97 1.81 -1.18
CA ASN A 46 7.53 2.27 -2.45
C ASN A 46 8.46 1.23 -3.10
N GLU A 47 9.18 0.43 -2.31
CA GLU A 47 9.94 -0.69 -2.86
C GLU A 47 9.06 -1.80 -3.40
N LEU A 48 7.97 -2.13 -2.71
CA LEU A 48 6.98 -3.05 -3.25
C LEU A 48 6.36 -2.54 -4.56
N VAL A 49 6.25 -1.22 -4.74
CA VAL A 49 5.87 -0.61 -6.02
C VAL A 49 6.94 -0.85 -7.09
N ARG A 50 8.23 -0.65 -6.76
CA ARG A 50 9.34 -0.92 -7.68
C ARG A 50 9.43 -2.41 -8.05
N GLU A 51 9.08 -3.29 -7.14
CA GLU A 51 8.99 -4.74 -7.35
C GLU A 51 7.72 -5.15 -8.13
N GLY A 52 6.84 -4.21 -8.47
CA GLY A 52 5.58 -4.49 -9.19
C GLY A 52 4.52 -5.21 -8.34
N LYS A 53 4.72 -5.31 -7.02
CA LYS A 53 3.77 -5.94 -6.08
C LYS A 53 2.67 -5.00 -5.63
N LEU A 54 2.92 -3.69 -5.67
CA LEU A 54 1.96 -2.63 -5.35
C LEU A 54 1.92 -1.58 -6.47
N GLU A 55 0.81 -0.86 -6.55
CA GLU A 55 0.66 0.34 -7.37
C GLU A 55 0.60 1.57 -6.47
N TYR A 56 1.24 2.65 -6.89
CA TYR A 56 1.22 3.94 -6.19
C TYR A 56 0.13 4.84 -6.75
N PHE A 57 -0.67 5.44 -5.87
CA PHE A 57 -1.67 6.46 -6.22
C PHE A 57 -1.49 7.68 -5.33
N SER A 58 -1.71 8.87 -5.88
CA SER A 58 -1.71 10.11 -5.09
C SER A 58 -2.81 11.05 -5.55
N THR A 59 -3.52 11.65 -4.58
CA THR A 59 -4.51 12.69 -4.82
C THR A 59 -4.21 13.86 -3.87
N GLY A 60 -3.65 14.94 -4.42
CA GLY A 60 -3.14 16.06 -3.63
C GLY A 60 -2.05 15.62 -2.64
N SER A 61 -2.22 15.94 -1.35
CA SER A 61 -1.29 15.54 -0.29
C SER A 61 -1.46 14.09 0.18
N THR A 62 -2.43 13.36 -0.38
CA THR A 62 -2.78 12.02 0.06
C THR A 62 -2.11 10.96 -0.81
N VAL A 63 -1.53 9.95 -0.17
CA VAL A 63 -0.87 8.81 -0.80
C VAL A 63 -1.64 7.53 -0.49
N MET A 64 -1.84 6.72 -1.52
CA MET A 64 -2.49 5.42 -1.44
C MET A 64 -1.68 4.37 -2.20
N PHE A 65 -1.87 3.11 -1.83
CA PHE A 65 -1.31 1.96 -2.52
C PHE A 65 -2.42 0.97 -2.89
N GLY A 66 -2.28 0.25 -4.00
CA GLY A 66 -3.19 -0.82 -4.42
C GLY A 66 -2.42 -2.09 -4.77
N ILE A 67 -3.09 -3.25 -4.77
CA ILE A 67 -2.52 -4.49 -5.34
C ILE A 67 -2.89 -4.52 -6.83
N PRO A 68 -1.91 -4.66 -7.75
CA PRO A 68 -2.17 -4.79 -9.18
C PRO A 68 -3.20 -5.89 -9.47
N GLY A 69 -4.16 -5.59 -10.36
CA GLY A 69 -5.20 -6.55 -10.75
C GLY A 69 -6.27 -6.85 -9.70
N LYS A 70 -6.17 -6.31 -8.47
CA LYS A 70 -7.23 -6.39 -7.44
C LYS A 70 -8.03 -5.09 -7.28
N GLY A 71 -7.79 -4.10 -8.13
CA GLY A 71 -8.59 -2.88 -8.19
C GLY A 71 -9.82 -3.07 -9.07
N GLN A 72 -10.96 -2.47 -8.67
CA GLN A 72 -12.03 -2.17 -9.63
C GLN A 72 -11.41 -1.36 -10.79
N PRO A 73 -11.80 -1.63 -12.06
CA PRO A 73 -11.44 -0.75 -13.16
C PRO A 73 -11.88 0.65 -12.77
N VAL A 74 -10.92 1.55 -12.58
CA VAL A 74 -11.24 2.96 -12.43
C VAL A 74 -11.87 3.32 -13.77
N GLU A 75 -13.16 3.64 -13.75
CA GLU A 75 -13.87 4.22 -14.88
C GLU A 75 -12.99 5.35 -15.42
N GLN A 76 -12.38 5.08 -16.58
CA GLN A 76 -11.68 6.09 -17.36
C GLN A 76 -12.81 6.96 -17.90
N LYS A 77 -13.18 8.00 -17.15
CA LYS A 77 -14.06 9.03 -17.69
C LYS A 77 -13.25 9.80 -18.71
N ASP A 78 -13.66 9.64 -19.96
CA ASP A 78 -13.26 10.43 -21.13
C ASP A 78 -13.31 11.95 -20.86
#